data_AF-A0A955H423-F1
#
_entry.id   AF-A0A955H423-F1
#
_cell.length_a   1.000
_cell.length_b   1.000
_cell.length_c   1.000
_cell.angle_alpha   90.00
_cell.angle_beta   90.00
_cell.angle_gamma   90.00
#
_symmetry.space_group_name_H-M   'P 1'
#
loop_
_entity.id
_entity.type
_entity.pdbx_description
1 polymer ?
#
loop_
_entity_poly.entity_id
_entity_poly.type
_entity_poly.pdbx_seq_one_letter_code
_entity_poly.pdbx_strand_id
1 'polypeptide(L)'
;GYNIDIKSQDLEDDINNTDISICNNIIGCMHEGTCDENCTEAFKITKDEFLRCKNFNLPLPRLCPNCRIYENFNELPKPKLYHRSCMNKGCPNEFETSYAPDRPEIVYCESCYQKEVV
;
A
#
# COMPACT_ATOMS: atom_id res chain seq x y z
N GLY A 1 19.52 20.11 -0.39
CA GLY A 1 18.81 19.09 0.39
C GLY A 1 17.87 19.77 1.35
N TYR A 2 16.73 19.16 1.64
CA TYR A 2 15.81 19.63 2.68
C TYR A 2 16.46 19.44 4.07
N ASN A 3 16.17 20.35 5.01
CA ASN A 3 16.54 20.14 6.41
C ASN A 3 15.46 19.27 7.05
N ILE A 4 15.82 18.03 7.38
CA ILE A 4 14.91 17.05 8.00
C ILE A 4 14.92 17.29 9.51
N ASP A 5 13.75 17.54 10.10
CA ASP A 5 13.60 17.73 11.54
C ASP A 5 13.43 16.40 12.27
N ILE A 6 12.73 15.44 11.64
CA ILE A 6 12.36 14.15 12.24
C ILE A 6 12.65 13.05 11.23
N LYS A 7 13.39 12.01 11.65
CA LYS A 7 13.60 10.82 10.81
C LYS A 7 12.38 9.92 10.89
N SER A 8 12.10 9.20 9.81
CA SER A 8 10.95 8.30 9.75
C SER A 8 10.99 7.21 10.80
N GLN A 9 12.18 6.82 11.28
CA GLN A 9 12.37 5.81 12.33
C GLN A 9 11.95 6.30 13.72
N ASP A 10 12.05 7.61 13.96
CA ASP A 10 11.73 8.23 15.25
C ASP A 10 10.23 8.54 15.39
N LEU A 11 9.42 8.24 14.38
CA LEU A 11 7.97 8.37 14.46
C LEU A 11 7.38 7.27 15.34
N GLU A 12 6.54 7.68 16.29
CA GLU A 12 5.74 6.81 17.13
C GLU A 12 4.80 5.91 16.30
N ASP A 13 4.68 4.65 16.71
CA ASP A 13 3.72 3.71 16.09
C ASP A 13 2.27 4.02 16.50
N ASP A 14 2.07 4.50 17.74
CA ASP A 14 0.74 4.86 18.24
C ASP A 14 0.46 6.34 18.01
N ILE A 15 -0.52 6.61 17.14
CA ILE A 15 -0.99 7.96 16.82
C ILE A 15 -1.52 8.73 18.03
N ASN A 16 -1.97 8.02 19.08
CA ASN A 16 -2.50 8.66 20.29
C ASN A 16 -1.41 9.29 21.14
N ASN A 17 -0.16 8.81 21.03
CA ASN A 17 1.00 9.37 21.71
C ASN A 17 1.60 10.57 20.95
N THR A 18 1.14 10.84 19.74
CA THR A 18 1.64 11.94 18.91
C THR A 18 0.74 13.17 19.03
N ASP A 19 1.36 14.33 19.20
CA ASP A 19 0.68 15.62 19.21
C ASP A 19 0.60 16.25 17.80
N ILE A 20 -0.39 17.11 17.57
CA ILE A 20 -0.60 17.79 16.28
C ILE A 20 0.56 18.70 15.88
N SER A 21 1.42 19.10 16.83
CA SER A 21 2.65 19.87 16.58
C SER A 21 3.57 19.22 15.54
N ILE A 22 3.51 17.90 15.36
CA ILE A 22 4.21 17.16 14.29
C ILE A 22 3.95 17.73 12.89
N CYS A 23 2.77 18.33 12.67
CA CYS A 23 2.40 18.96 11.41
C CYS A 23 3.24 20.21 11.08
N ASN A 24 4.10 20.69 11.97
CA ASN A 24 5.02 21.80 11.68
C ASN A 24 6.40 21.32 11.20
N ASN A 25 6.75 20.07 11.48
CA ASN A 25 8.05 19.49 11.19
C ASN A 25 8.15 18.95 9.76
N ILE A 26 9.38 18.91 9.26
CA ILE A 26 9.75 18.22 8.03
C ILE A 26 10.19 16.80 8.39
N ILE A 27 9.48 15.81 7.87
CA ILE A 27 9.70 14.40 8.13
C ILE A 27 10.50 13.82 6.96
N GLY A 28 11.57 13.08 7.26
CA GLY A 28 12.32 12.34 6.25
C GLY A 28 11.52 11.17 5.69
N CYS A 29 11.73 10.83 4.42
CA CYS A 29 11.23 9.59 3.84
C CYS A 29 12.14 8.43 4.23
N MET A 30 11.56 7.28 4.58
CA MET A 30 12.33 6.09 4.97
C MET A 30 13.26 5.57 3.86
N HIS A 31 12.93 5.83 2.59
CA HIS A 31 13.77 5.43 1.45
C HIS A 31 14.97 6.37 1.20
N GLU A 32 15.06 7.54 1.83
CA GLU A 32 16.21 8.46 1.71
C GLU A 32 16.67 8.76 0.26
N GLY A 33 15.77 8.68 -0.73
CA GLY A 33 16.12 8.90 -2.13
C GLY A 33 16.79 7.71 -2.84
N THR A 34 16.92 6.54 -2.20
CA THR A 34 17.55 5.36 -2.78
C THR A 34 16.64 4.53 -3.68
N CYS A 35 15.36 4.90 -3.82
CA CYS A 35 14.38 4.19 -4.66
C CYS A 35 14.09 4.93 -5.98
N ASP A 36 13.79 4.17 -7.04
CA ASP A 36 13.50 4.67 -8.40
C ASP A 36 12.04 5.19 -8.56
N GLU A 37 11.40 5.60 -7.46
CA GLU A 37 9.97 5.94 -7.40
C GLU A 37 9.72 7.46 -7.34
N ASN A 38 10.68 8.27 -7.80
CA ASN A 38 10.68 9.73 -7.65
C ASN A 38 10.49 10.16 -6.19
N CYS A 39 11.32 9.59 -5.30
CA CYS A 39 11.31 9.94 -3.89
C CYS A 39 11.59 11.44 -3.69
N THR A 40 10.80 12.09 -2.84
CA THR A 40 10.99 13.50 -2.49
C THR A 40 11.99 13.72 -1.34
N GLU A 41 12.51 12.63 -0.77
CA GLU A 41 13.42 12.55 0.40
C GLU A 41 12.85 13.10 1.72
N ALA A 42 11.97 14.10 1.66
CA ALA A 42 11.28 14.70 2.78
C ALA A 42 9.83 15.03 2.42
N PHE A 43 8.97 15.09 3.42
CA PHE A 43 7.56 15.44 3.29
C PHE A 43 7.03 16.07 4.59
N LYS A 44 5.82 16.63 4.51
CA LYS A 44 5.13 17.25 5.63
C LYS A 44 3.72 16.67 5.73
N ILE A 45 3.28 16.43 6.96
CA ILE A 45 1.93 15.94 7.23
C ILE A 45 1.01 17.15 7.43
N THR A 46 -0.11 17.16 6.72
CA THR A 46 -1.14 18.18 6.89
C THR A 46 -2.01 17.90 8.11
N LYS A 47 -2.67 18.93 8.63
CA LYS A 47 -3.59 18.77 9.78
C LYS A 47 -4.71 17.77 9.48
N ASP A 48 -5.24 17.79 8.26
CA ASP A 48 -6.32 16.89 7.85
C ASP A 48 -5.85 15.43 7.79
N GLU A 49 -4.63 15.18 7.28
CA GLU A 49 -4.01 13.84 7.29
C GLU A 49 -3.78 13.34 8.73
N PHE A 50 -3.27 14.20 9.62
CA PHE A 50 -3.07 13.84 11.02
C PHE A 50 -4.39 13.49 11.71
N LEU A 51 -5.42 14.33 11.55
CA LEU A 51 -6.75 14.07 12.12
C LEU A 51 -7.37 12.79 11.56
N ARG A 52 -7.17 12.51 10.27
CA ARG A 52 -7.61 11.28 9.64
C ARG A 52 -6.91 10.06 10.25
N CYS A 53 -5.58 10.08 10.34
CA CYS A 53 -4.83 9.00 11.02
C CYS A 53 -5.34 8.77 12.44
N LYS A 54 -5.58 9.85 13.20
CA LYS A 54 -6.10 9.76 14.57
C LYS A 54 -7.51 9.17 14.65
N ASN A 55 -8.43 9.62 13.79
CA ASN A 55 -9.81 9.14 13.77
C ASN A 55 -9.92 7.66 13.40
N PHE A 56 -9.00 7.15 12.58
CA PHE A 56 -8.95 5.75 12.17
C PHE A 56 -7.96 4.91 13.00
N ASN A 57 -7.33 5.49 14.03
CA ASN A 57 -6.30 4.85 14.85
C ASN A 57 -5.17 4.22 13.99
N LEU A 58 -4.70 4.98 12.98
CA LEU A 58 -3.65 4.58 12.05
C LEU A 58 -2.34 5.31 12.37
N PRO A 59 -1.18 4.65 12.23
CA PRO A 59 0.12 5.29 12.38
C PRO A 59 0.33 6.39 11.33
N LEU A 60 1.24 7.31 11.63
CA LEU A 60 1.68 8.30 10.64
C LEU A 60 2.49 7.61 9.53
N PRO A 61 2.38 8.10 8.28
CA PRO A 61 3.14 7.53 7.17
C PRO A 61 4.64 7.71 7.41
N ARG A 62 5.41 6.63 7.21
CA ARG A 62 6.89 6.67 7.23
C ARG A 62 7.50 6.97 5.86
N LEU A 63 6.70 6.91 4.81
CA LEU A 63 7.08 7.15 3.42
C LEU A 63 6.48 8.44 2.90
N CYS A 64 7.20 9.07 1.96
CA CYS A 64 6.68 10.23 1.26
C CYS A 64 5.50 9.84 0.34
N PRO A 65 4.70 10.82 -0.11
CA PRO A 65 3.52 10.56 -0.93
C PRO A 65 3.81 9.74 -2.19
N ASN A 66 4.93 9.99 -2.88
CA ASN A 66 5.29 9.27 -4.09
C ASN A 66 5.61 7.80 -3.81
N CYS A 67 6.51 7.53 -2.85
CA CYS A 67 6.85 6.16 -2.46
C CYS A 67 5.62 5.36 -2.01
N ARG A 68 4.74 5.98 -1.22
CA ARG A 68 3.49 5.35 -0.77
C ARG A 68 2.56 4.99 -1.94
N ILE A 69 2.46 5.86 -2.95
CA ILE A 69 1.65 5.59 -4.15
C ILE A 69 2.25 4.41 -4.93
N TYR A 70 3.57 4.36 -5.09
CA TYR A 70 4.24 3.27 -5.80
C TYR A 70 4.13 1.93 -5.07
N GLU A 71 4.28 1.89 -3.74
CA GLU A 71 4.03 0.68 -2.97
C GLU A 71 2.61 0.15 -3.18
N ASN A 72 1.60 1.00 -3.01
CA ASN A 72 0.21 0.62 -3.26
C ASN A 72 0.01 0.14 -4.71
N PHE A 73 0.63 0.80 -5.69
CA PHE A 73 0.54 0.40 -7.09
C PHE A 73 1.14 -0.98 -7.35
N ASN A 74 2.20 -1.37 -6.63
CA ASN A 74 2.84 -2.68 -6.76
C ASN A 74 1.98 -3.81 -6.17
N GLU A 75 1.11 -3.52 -5.21
CA GLU A 75 0.15 -4.50 -4.68
C GLU A 75 -1.06 -4.72 -5.60
N LEU A 76 -1.44 -3.69 -6.37
CA LEU A 76 -2.56 -3.77 -7.28
C LEU A 76 -2.29 -4.72 -8.44
N PRO A 77 -3.30 -5.50 -8.89
CA PRO A 77 -3.20 -6.23 -10.14
C PRO A 77 -2.87 -5.26 -11.27
N LYS A 78 -1.86 -5.59 -12.07
CA LYS A 78 -1.51 -4.83 -13.26
C LYS A 78 -2.74 -4.75 -14.17
N PRO A 79 -2.97 -3.63 -14.90
CA PRO A 79 -4.07 -3.49 -15.85
C PRO A 79 -3.81 -4.34 -17.11
N LYS A 80 -3.73 -5.66 -16.92
CA LYS A 80 -3.49 -6.69 -17.91
C LYS A 80 -4.37 -7.88 -17.54
N LEU A 81 -5.08 -8.39 -18.53
CA LEU A 81 -5.81 -9.63 -18.42
C LEU A 81 -4.91 -10.80 -18.80
N TYR A 82 -5.06 -11.89 -18.06
CA TYR A 82 -4.38 -13.14 -18.27
C TYR A 82 -5.42 -14.22 -18.48
N HIS A 83 -5.22 -15.00 -19.53
CA HIS A 83 -5.99 -16.19 -19.77
C HIS A 83 -5.62 -17.26 -18.74
N ARG A 84 -6.61 -17.76 -17.98
CA ARG A 84 -6.42 -18.79 -16.94
C ARG A 84 -7.53 -19.84 -16.97
N SER A 85 -7.20 -21.04 -16.50
CA SER A 85 -8.16 -22.10 -16.21
C SER A 85 -8.56 -22.10 -14.74
N CYS A 86 -9.78 -22.55 -14.46
CA CYS A 86 -10.28 -22.75 -13.10
C CYS A 86 -9.37 -23.74 -12.35
N MET A 87 -8.90 -23.35 -11.18
CA MET A 87 -8.00 -24.18 -10.38
C MET A 87 -8.71 -25.28 -9.59
N ASN A 88 -10.03 -25.42 -9.74
CA ASN A 88 -10.77 -26.52 -9.14
C ASN A 88 -10.54 -27.82 -9.93
N LYS A 89 -10.31 -28.93 -9.21
CA LYS A 89 -10.03 -30.23 -9.82
C LYS A 89 -11.20 -30.69 -10.68
N GLY A 90 -10.93 -30.95 -11.96
CA GLY A 90 -11.93 -31.44 -12.92
C GLY A 90 -12.84 -30.37 -13.52
N CYS A 91 -12.56 -29.08 -13.31
CA CYS A 91 -13.29 -28.00 -13.96
C CYS A 91 -12.59 -27.59 -15.28
N PRO A 92 -13.23 -27.75 -16.46
CA PRO A 92 -12.64 -27.36 -17.75
C PRO A 92 -12.83 -25.87 -18.08
N ASN A 93 -13.36 -25.06 -17.15
CA ASN A 93 -13.71 -23.68 -17.43
C ASN A 93 -12.47 -22.78 -17.51
N GLU A 94 -12.41 -21.95 -18.55
CA GLU A 94 -11.35 -20.97 -18.78
C GLU A 94 -11.95 -19.55 -18.81
N PHE A 95 -11.17 -18.55 -18.40
CA PHE A 95 -11.60 -17.17 -18.31
C PHE A 95 -10.42 -16.19 -18.28
N GLU A 96 -10.73 -14.93 -18.53
CA GLU A 96 -9.77 -13.82 -18.40
C GLU A 96 -9.81 -13.25 -16.98
N THR A 97 -8.64 -13.02 -16.40
CA THR A 97 -8.52 -12.46 -15.05
C THR A 97 -7.32 -11.54 -14.90
N SER A 98 -7.39 -10.60 -13.94
CA SER A 98 -6.25 -9.73 -13.61
C SER A 98 -5.17 -10.44 -12.78
N TYR A 99 -5.44 -11.64 -12.27
CA TYR A 99 -4.48 -12.44 -11.51
C TYR A 99 -3.49 -13.13 -12.45
N ALA A 100 -2.23 -12.69 -12.44
CA ALA A 100 -1.18 -13.24 -13.27
C ALA A 100 -0.86 -14.73 -12.92
N PRO A 101 -0.47 -15.59 -13.89
CA PRO A 101 -0.21 -17.03 -13.67
C PRO A 101 0.82 -17.37 -12.59
N ASP A 102 1.79 -16.49 -12.37
CA ASP A 102 2.90 -16.59 -11.42
C ASP A 102 2.50 -16.23 -9.98
N ARG A 103 1.32 -15.63 -9.79
CA ARG A 103 0.79 -15.28 -8.47
C ARG A 103 0.29 -16.52 -7.70
N PRO A 104 0.56 -16.63 -6.38
CA PRO A 104 0.25 -17.82 -5.57
C PRO A 104 -1.25 -18.03 -5.28
N GLU A 105 -2.10 -17.04 -5.53
CA GLU A 105 -3.52 -17.07 -5.23
C GLU A 105 -4.27 -18.12 -6.08
N ILE A 106 -5.20 -18.86 -5.45
CA ILE A 106 -6.07 -19.82 -6.12
C ILE A 106 -7.24 -19.09 -6.78
N VAL A 107 -7.45 -19.32 -8.07
CA VAL A 107 -8.51 -18.66 -8.84
C VAL A 107 -9.53 -19.68 -9.33
N TYR A 108 -10.76 -19.55 -8.85
CA TYR A 108 -11.90 -20.36 -9.26
C TYR A 108 -12.81 -19.60 -10.22
N CYS A 109 -13.53 -20.33 -11.06
CA CYS A 109 -14.69 -19.79 -11.75
C CYS A 109 -15.82 -19.54 -10.75
N GLU A 110 -16.78 -18.69 -11.13
CA GLU A 110 -17.91 -18.32 -10.30
C GLU A 110 -18.64 -19.53 -9.71
N SER A 111 -18.91 -20.55 -10.52
CA SER A 111 -19.67 -21.74 -10.11
C SER A 111 -18.90 -22.66 -9.15
N CYS A 112 -17.56 -22.66 -9.18
CA CYS A 112 -16.74 -23.39 -8.21
C CYS A 112 -16.57 -22.58 -6.93
N TYR A 113 -16.37 -21.27 -7.03
CA TYR A 113 -16.27 -20.39 -5.86
C TYR A 113 -17.53 -20.47 -4.99
N GLN A 114 -18.72 -20.41 -5.59
CA GLN A 114 -20.00 -20.51 -4.85
C GLN A 114 -20.18 -21.82 -4.08
N LYS A 115 -19.47 -22.89 -4.44
CA LYS A 115 -19.54 -24.19 -3.74
C LYS A 115 -18.59 -24.26 -2.54
N GLU A 116 -17.51 -23.49 -2.55
CA GLU A 116 -16.49 -23.49 -1.51
C GLU A 116 -16.78 -22.50 -0.37
N VAL A 117 -17.59 -21.46 -0.63
CA VAL A 117 -17.88 -20.37 0.32
C VAL A 117 -19.23 -20.56 1.05
N VAL A 118 -19.69 -21.81 1.18
CA VAL A 118 -20.94 -22.17 1.89
C VAL A 118 -20.70 -22.29 3.39
#